data_AF-A0A1H4QDZ7-F1
#
_entry.id   AF-A0A1H4QDZ7-F1
#
_cell.length_a   1.000
_cell.length_b   1.000
_cell.length_c   1.000
_cell.angle_alpha   90.00
_cell.angle_beta   90.00
_cell.angle_gamma   90.00
#
_symmetry.space_group_name_H-M   'P 1'
#
loop_
_entity.id
_entity.type
_entity.pdbx_description
1 polymer ?
#
loop_
_entity_poly.entity_id
_entity_poly.type
_entity_poly.pdbx_seq_one_letter_code
_entity_poly.pdbx_strand_id
1 'polypeptide(L)'
;MSKILITGDTFLGSPKVEKLAEELKTIELFGDFAPIIKKADLAITNLESPVTDKSTERISKTGPHIKSSVKSLDVLKNVGFNMVTLANNHILDFGFQGLKSTINACNKLGLDYTGAGTSFQDARKPYIVKNFNNSSVCIINIAENEFSTTQVFGYGAHPFDLINNSYEIIDAKKKYDIVIVIVHGGREHYPLPSPKFQKALRFFVENGADAVIAHHSHCYSGYEIYKDSPIFYSLGNFHFNNIVDKSRFPLWNSGIAVELEVTTSKKLLFRILPYHQCKGDKLSIELLKNQDLNSFYKDIEQKRVIIENKELLFSEWTKYIDFEKRHYITSLFVRNKWLKKLVNRKLIPLHYFYNKTYRINLINLIRCEAHEEILMDSLKRSDKI
;
A
#
# COMPACT_ATOMS: atom_id res chain seq x y z
N MET A 1 -15.21 -2.41 24.63
CA MET A 1 -14.08 -1.81 23.89
C MET A 1 -14.04 -2.51 22.55
N SER A 2 -14.19 -1.78 21.45
CA SER A 2 -14.25 -2.35 20.09
C SER A 2 -12.91 -2.19 19.39
N LYS A 3 -12.52 -3.20 18.60
CA LYS A 3 -11.20 -3.34 18.01
C LYS A 3 -11.24 -3.37 16.48
N ILE A 4 -10.43 -2.52 15.87
CA ILE A 4 -10.18 -2.52 14.44
C ILE A 4 -8.81 -3.15 14.20
N LEU A 5 -8.75 -4.28 13.50
CA LEU A 5 -7.51 -4.89 13.05
C LEU A 5 -7.25 -4.46 11.61
N ILE A 6 -6.08 -3.87 11.35
CA ILE A 6 -5.63 -3.53 10.00
C ILE A 6 -4.35 -4.31 9.71
N THR A 7 -4.38 -5.14 8.69
CA THR A 7 -3.24 -5.95 8.23
C THR A 7 -2.64 -5.38 6.94
N GLY A 8 -1.40 -5.77 6.65
CA GLY A 8 -0.69 -5.38 5.44
C GLY A 8 -1.21 -5.97 4.11
N ASP A 9 -0.37 -5.90 3.10
CA ASP A 9 -0.68 -6.29 1.72
C ASP A 9 -1.00 -7.78 1.58
N THR A 10 -2.16 -8.09 0.97
CA THR A 10 -2.67 -9.45 0.80
C THR A 10 -2.90 -9.78 -0.66
N PHE A 11 -2.15 -10.79 -1.12
CA PHE A 11 -2.27 -11.39 -2.43
C PHE A 11 -2.33 -12.92 -2.29
N LEU A 12 -3.48 -13.49 -2.67
CA LEU A 12 -3.77 -14.92 -2.55
C LEU A 12 -3.78 -15.65 -3.91
N GLY A 13 -3.20 -15.06 -4.96
CA GLY A 13 -3.29 -15.55 -6.33
C GLY A 13 -2.14 -16.45 -6.79
N SER A 14 -1.34 -17.01 -5.88
CA SER A 14 -0.30 -17.97 -6.27
C SER A 14 -0.88 -19.39 -6.34
N PRO A 15 -0.41 -20.27 -7.25
CA PRO A 15 -1.04 -21.58 -7.46
C PRO A 15 -1.15 -22.44 -6.18
N LYS A 16 -0.15 -22.36 -5.29
CA LYS A 16 -0.17 -23.06 -4.00
C LYS A 16 -1.26 -22.52 -3.07
N VAL A 17 -1.43 -21.20 -3.04
CA VAL A 17 -2.41 -20.53 -2.17
C VAL A 17 -3.81 -20.71 -2.71
N GLU A 18 -3.98 -20.61 -4.02
CA GLU A 18 -5.26 -20.88 -4.68
C GLU A 18 -5.72 -22.31 -4.36
N LYS A 19 -4.85 -23.32 -4.49
CA LYS A 19 -5.20 -24.69 -4.10
C LYS A 19 -5.67 -24.82 -2.64
N LEU A 20 -4.97 -24.20 -1.69
CA LEU A 20 -5.40 -24.22 -0.28
C LEU A 20 -6.70 -23.43 -0.05
N ALA A 21 -6.89 -22.36 -0.80
CA ALA A 21 -8.13 -21.59 -0.80
C ALA A 21 -9.31 -22.41 -1.31
N GLU A 22 -9.10 -23.25 -2.33
CA GLU A 22 -10.10 -24.20 -2.82
C GLU A 22 -10.51 -25.24 -1.78
N GLU A 23 -9.55 -25.67 -0.95
CA GLU A 23 -9.77 -26.62 0.14
C GLU A 23 -10.30 -25.93 1.42
N LEU A 24 -10.52 -24.60 1.39
CA LEU A 24 -10.94 -23.76 2.54
C LEU A 24 -10.07 -23.95 3.79
N LYS A 25 -8.77 -24.17 3.59
CA LYS A 25 -7.79 -24.40 4.66
C LYS A 25 -7.30 -23.11 5.29
N THR A 26 -8.24 -22.35 5.82
CA THR A 26 -8.05 -21.02 6.39
C THR A 26 -6.99 -20.97 7.50
N ILE A 27 -6.96 -21.97 8.38
CA ILE A 27 -5.97 -22.04 9.47
C ILE A 27 -4.56 -22.22 8.91
N GLU A 28 -4.39 -22.99 7.84
CA GLU A 28 -3.08 -23.22 7.21
C GLU A 28 -2.51 -21.95 6.55
N LEU A 29 -3.38 -21.04 6.10
CA LEU A 29 -3.00 -19.77 5.48
C LEU A 29 -2.71 -18.66 6.51
N PHE A 30 -3.51 -18.56 7.58
CA PHE A 30 -3.41 -17.42 8.50
C PHE A 30 -2.75 -17.75 9.84
N GLY A 31 -2.53 -19.03 10.17
CA GLY A 31 -1.75 -19.45 11.35
C GLY A 31 -2.18 -18.74 12.65
N ASP A 32 -1.20 -18.15 13.33
CA ASP A 32 -1.37 -17.45 14.62
C ASP A 32 -2.36 -16.26 14.52
N PHE A 33 -2.60 -15.71 13.32
CA PHE A 33 -3.50 -14.58 13.10
C PHE A 33 -4.97 -14.94 12.96
N ALA A 34 -5.31 -16.18 12.58
CA ALA A 34 -6.70 -16.60 12.43
C ALA A 34 -7.59 -16.26 13.66
N PRO A 35 -7.20 -16.59 14.91
CA PRO A 35 -7.98 -16.22 16.08
C PRO A 35 -7.99 -14.71 16.40
N ILE A 36 -6.99 -13.95 15.93
CA ILE A 36 -6.90 -12.50 16.14
C ILE A 36 -7.89 -11.79 15.21
N ILE A 37 -7.88 -12.18 13.93
CA ILE A 37 -8.82 -11.69 12.91
C ILE A 37 -10.26 -11.93 13.37
N LYS A 38 -10.59 -13.15 13.78
CA LYS A 38 -11.93 -13.53 14.23
C LYS A 38 -12.42 -12.77 15.46
N LYS A 39 -11.52 -12.26 16.30
CA LYS A 39 -11.85 -11.50 17.52
C LYS A 39 -12.01 -10.00 17.29
N ALA A 40 -11.55 -9.47 16.16
CA ALA A 40 -11.70 -8.06 15.85
C ALA A 40 -13.15 -7.78 15.44
N ASP A 41 -13.70 -6.64 15.88
CA ASP A 41 -15.03 -6.19 15.48
C ASP A 41 -15.04 -5.71 14.02
N LEU A 42 -13.93 -5.11 13.59
CA LEU A 42 -13.66 -4.73 12.21
C LEU A 42 -12.25 -5.22 11.83
N ALA A 43 -12.17 -6.19 10.93
CA ALA A 43 -10.93 -6.73 10.41
C ALA A 43 -10.77 -6.33 8.94
N ILE A 44 -9.70 -5.60 8.66
CA ILE A 44 -9.40 -4.95 7.38
C ILE A 44 -8.08 -5.48 6.85
N THR A 45 -8.05 -5.83 5.56
CA THR A 45 -6.81 -6.12 4.84
C THR A 45 -6.76 -5.43 3.49
N ASN A 46 -5.56 -5.13 2.99
CA ASN A 46 -5.39 -4.64 1.63
C ASN A 46 -5.41 -5.80 0.63
N LEU A 47 -6.49 -5.88 -0.16
CA LEU A 47 -6.59 -6.85 -1.24
C LEU A 47 -5.87 -6.31 -2.48
N GLU A 48 -4.60 -6.65 -2.60
CA GLU A 48 -3.69 -6.09 -3.61
C GLU A 48 -3.76 -6.85 -4.94
N SER A 49 -4.96 -7.16 -5.39
CA SER A 49 -5.20 -7.74 -6.71
C SER A 49 -6.67 -7.69 -7.09
N PRO A 50 -7.00 -7.65 -8.38
CA PRO A 50 -8.35 -7.91 -8.84
C PRO A 50 -8.66 -9.39 -8.69
N VAL A 51 -9.94 -9.67 -8.49
CA VAL A 51 -10.46 -11.01 -8.24
C VAL A 51 -11.33 -11.44 -9.42
N THR A 52 -10.85 -12.39 -10.22
CA THR A 52 -11.54 -12.85 -11.43
C THR A 52 -11.12 -14.25 -11.89
N ASP A 53 -12.12 -15.11 -12.06
CA ASP A 53 -11.94 -16.43 -12.69
C ASP A 53 -12.07 -16.38 -14.21
N LYS A 54 -12.57 -15.26 -14.76
CA LYS A 54 -12.76 -15.10 -16.20
C LYS A 54 -11.44 -14.72 -16.88
N SER A 55 -11.32 -15.10 -18.15
CA SER A 55 -10.31 -14.50 -19.03
C SER A 55 -10.64 -13.03 -19.23
N THR A 56 -9.89 -12.17 -18.56
CA THR A 56 -9.97 -10.72 -18.69
C THR A 56 -8.70 -10.21 -19.34
N GLU A 57 -8.81 -9.19 -20.16
CA GLU A 57 -7.64 -8.58 -20.80
C GLU A 57 -6.80 -7.83 -19.77
N ARG A 58 -5.48 -7.90 -19.94
CA ARG A 58 -4.52 -7.17 -19.12
C ARG A 58 -4.40 -5.74 -19.63
N ILE A 59 -4.27 -4.78 -18.73
CA ILE A 59 -3.97 -3.40 -19.11
C ILE A 59 -2.52 -3.27 -19.60
N SER A 60 -2.24 -2.23 -20.40
CA SER A 60 -0.87 -1.84 -20.71
C SER A 60 -0.26 -1.12 -19.49
N LYS A 61 0.69 -1.77 -18.80
CA LYS A 61 1.43 -1.21 -17.66
C LYS A 61 2.84 -1.76 -17.59
N THR A 62 3.68 -1.10 -16.80
CA THR A 62 4.95 -1.67 -16.32
C THR A 62 4.74 -2.45 -15.03
N GLY A 63 5.62 -3.42 -14.75
CA GLY A 63 5.49 -4.30 -13.58
C GLY A 63 4.65 -5.56 -13.85
N PRO A 64 4.46 -6.42 -12.84
CA PRO A 64 3.70 -7.65 -13.01
C PRO A 64 2.20 -7.37 -13.11
N HIS A 65 1.49 -8.26 -13.81
CA HIS A 65 0.04 -8.38 -13.73
C HIS A 65 -0.31 -9.53 -12.79
N ILE A 66 -1.00 -9.23 -11.70
CA ILE A 66 -1.43 -10.22 -10.70
C ILE A 66 -2.95 -10.22 -10.59
N LYS A 67 -3.51 -11.39 -10.26
CA LYS A 67 -4.93 -11.57 -9.96
C LYS A 67 -5.10 -12.72 -8.97
N SER A 68 -6.23 -12.75 -8.30
CA SER A 68 -6.66 -13.87 -7.47
C SER A 68 -7.97 -14.46 -7.99
N SER A 69 -8.25 -15.73 -7.66
CA SER A 69 -9.56 -16.35 -7.87
C SER A 69 -10.62 -15.77 -6.93
N VAL A 70 -11.92 -15.80 -7.32
CA VAL A 70 -13.03 -15.41 -6.42
C VAL A 70 -13.05 -16.16 -5.10
N LYS A 71 -12.54 -17.40 -5.06
CA LYS A 71 -12.40 -18.17 -3.82
C LYS A 71 -11.45 -17.53 -2.80
N SER A 72 -10.54 -16.66 -3.22
CA SER A 72 -9.68 -15.92 -2.30
C SER A 72 -10.50 -15.02 -1.36
N LEU A 73 -11.63 -14.48 -1.82
CA LEU A 73 -12.52 -13.69 -0.94
C LEU A 73 -13.29 -14.57 0.04
N ASP A 74 -13.70 -15.78 -0.35
CA ASP A 74 -14.32 -16.75 0.57
C ASP A 74 -13.37 -17.06 1.74
N VAL A 75 -12.09 -17.29 1.45
CA VAL A 75 -11.06 -17.53 2.46
C VAL A 75 -10.90 -16.35 3.42
N LEU A 76 -10.85 -15.12 2.90
CA LEU A 76 -10.76 -13.91 3.72
C LEU A 76 -12.00 -13.74 4.61
N LYS A 77 -13.20 -13.92 4.03
CA LYS A 77 -14.44 -13.83 4.78
C LYS A 77 -14.52 -14.91 5.87
N ASN A 78 -14.12 -16.14 5.55
CA ASN A 78 -14.18 -17.28 6.47
C ASN A 78 -13.20 -17.17 7.65
N VAL A 79 -12.02 -16.55 7.47
CA VAL A 79 -11.12 -16.28 8.62
C VAL A 79 -11.66 -15.20 9.56
N GLY A 80 -12.55 -14.34 9.05
CA GLY A 80 -13.18 -13.28 9.81
C GLY A 80 -12.88 -11.87 9.31
N PHE A 81 -12.20 -11.68 8.16
CA PHE A 81 -12.15 -10.36 7.54
C PHE A 81 -13.57 -9.96 7.12
N ASN A 82 -13.97 -8.75 7.48
CA ASN A 82 -15.28 -8.20 7.13
C ASN A 82 -15.17 -6.97 6.23
N MET A 83 -13.96 -6.46 5.98
CA MET A 83 -13.70 -5.39 5.05
C MET A 83 -12.37 -5.58 4.30
N VAL A 84 -12.32 -5.14 3.04
CA VAL A 84 -11.07 -5.05 2.26
C VAL A 84 -10.85 -3.64 1.71
N THR A 85 -9.60 -3.20 1.66
CA THR A 85 -9.23 -1.99 0.91
C THR A 85 -8.84 -2.36 -0.51
N LEU A 86 -9.29 -1.55 -1.48
CA LEU A 86 -9.11 -1.80 -2.91
C LEU A 86 -8.31 -0.71 -3.63
N ALA A 87 -8.02 0.43 -2.99
CA ALA A 87 -7.11 1.43 -3.54
C ALA A 87 -5.70 0.89 -3.45
N ASN A 88 -5.19 0.35 -4.55
CA ASN A 88 -3.81 -0.07 -4.73
C ASN A 88 -3.44 -0.05 -6.22
N ASN A 89 -2.14 -0.20 -6.51
CA ASN A 89 -1.57 -0.17 -7.86
C ASN A 89 -1.98 -1.37 -8.76
N HIS A 90 -2.58 -2.41 -8.17
CA HIS A 90 -2.90 -3.65 -8.87
C HIS A 90 -4.39 -3.82 -9.21
N ILE A 91 -5.32 -3.09 -8.59
CA ILE A 91 -6.77 -3.33 -8.75
C ILE A 91 -7.28 -3.26 -10.21
N LEU A 92 -6.56 -2.60 -11.12
CA LEU A 92 -6.86 -2.55 -12.56
C LEU A 92 -5.95 -3.41 -13.44
N ASP A 93 -5.14 -4.30 -12.91
CA ASP A 93 -4.26 -5.16 -13.72
C ASP A 93 -5.01 -5.88 -14.84
N PHE A 94 -6.28 -6.18 -14.62
CA PHE A 94 -7.20 -6.82 -15.57
C PHE A 94 -8.38 -5.92 -15.99
N GLY A 95 -8.13 -4.61 -15.98
CA GLY A 95 -9.02 -3.57 -16.47
C GLY A 95 -10.36 -3.49 -15.74
N PHE A 96 -11.34 -2.87 -16.41
CA PHE A 96 -12.68 -2.69 -15.87
C PHE A 96 -13.36 -4.01 -15.48
N GLN A 97 -13.16 -5.07 -16.27
CA GLN A 97 -13.79 -6.36 -16.00
C GLN A 97 -13.22 -7.02 -14.74
N GLY A 98 -11.90 -6.91 -14.51
CA GLY A 98 -11.28 -7.35 -13.25
C GLY A 98 -11.85 -6.61 -12.04
N LEU A 99 -11.87 -5.28 -12.08
CA LEU A 99 -12.45 -4.45 -11.02
C LEU A 99 -13.93 -4.77 -10.75
N LYS A 100 -14.75 -4.84 -11.81
CA LYS A 100 -16.17 -5.14 -11.71
C LYS A 100 -16.41 -6.54 -11.13
N SER A 101 -15.59 -7.52 -11.50
CA SER A 101 -15.62 -8.86 -10.92
C SER A 101 -15.33 -8.83 -9.43
N THR A 102 -14.28 -8.10 -9.00
CA THR A 102 -13.95 -7.91 -7.58
C THR A 102 -15.11 -7.33 -6.79
N ILE A 103 -15.67 -6.21 -7.25
CA ILE A 103 -16.80 -5.52 -6.58
C ILE A 103 -18.02 -6.45 -6.47
N ASN A 104 -18.37 -7.15 -7.56
CA ASN A 104 -19.50 -8.08 -7.55
C ASN A 104 -19.28 -9.24 -6.58
N ALA A 105 -18.04 -9.75 -6.48
CA ALA A 105 -17.70 -10.82 -5.57
C ALA A 105 -17.76 -10.37 -4.11
N CYS A 106 -17.24 -9.17 -3.78
CA CYS A 106 -17.39 -8.57 -2.46
C CYS A 106 -18.88 -8.41 -2.07
N ASN A 107 -19.69 -7.82 -2.96
CA ASN A 107 -21.13 -7.65 -2.74
C ASN A 107 -21.85 -8.97 -2.50
N LYS A 108 -21.55 -10.01 -3.31
CA LYS A 108 -22.16 -11.34 -3.19
C LYS A 108 -21.84 -12.01 -1.85
N LEU A 109 -20.65 -11.79 -1.31
CA LEU A 109 -20.18 -12.37 -0.05
C LEU A 109 -20.55 -11.53 1.18
N GLY A 110 -21.11 -10.34 0.99
CA GLY A 110 -21.29 -9.37 2.08
C GLY A 110 -19.96 -9.00 2.73
N LEU A 111 -18.90 -8.88 1.92
CA LEU A 111 -17.60 -8.39 2.34
C LEU A 111 -17.52 -6.90 1.99
N ASP A 112 -17.39 -6.04 3.01
CA ASP A 112 -17.35 -4.60 2.80
C ASP A 112 -16.06 -4.18 2.10
N TYR A 113 -16.08 -3.05 1.41
CA TYR A 113 -14.89 -2.51 0.75
C TYR A 113 -14.94 -0.99 0.59
N THR A 114 -13.78 -0.40 0.33
CA THR A 114 -13.62 1.01 -0.05
C THR A 114 -12.34 1.21 -0.88
N GLY A 115 -12.21 2.36 -1.52
CA GLY A 115 -11.01 2.78 -2.25
C GLY A 115 -10.97 2.37 -3.72
N ALA A 116 -12.00 1.72 -4.26
CA ALA A 116 -12.14 1.52 -5.70
C ALA A 116 -13.60 1.48 -6.15
N GLY A 117 -13.87 1.86 -7.39
CA GLY A 117 -15.23 1.96 -7.90
C GLY A 117 -15.35 2.06 -9.41
N THR A 118 -16.57 1.85 -9.91
CA THR A 118 -16.90 1.92 -11.35
C THR A 118 -17.01 3.36 -11.88
N SER A 119 -16.86 4.35 -11.01
CA SER A 119 -16.78 5.77 -11.31
C SER A 119 -15.87 6.45 -10.28
N PHE A 120 -15.46 7.69 -10.57
CA PHE A 120 -14.68 8.51 -9.65
C PHE A 120 -15.43 8.78 -8.32
N GLN A 121 -16.74 8.98 -8.38
CA GLN A 121 -17.58 9.15 -7.19
C GLN A 121 -17.71 7.85 -6.39
N ASP A 122 -17.77 6.70 -7.06
CA ASP A 122 -17.81 5.41 -6.37
C ASP A 122 -16.47 5.10 -5.68
N ALA A 123 -15.35 5.35 -6.36
CA ALA A 123 -14.03 5.06 -5.83
C ALA A 123 -13.73 5.83 -4.54
N ARG A 124 -14.17 7.10 -4.45
CA ARG A 124 -13.97 7.95 -3.26
C ARG A 124 -14.90 7.66 -2.08
N LYS A 125 -15.90 6.77 -2.22
CA LYS A 125 -16.89 6.53 -1.16
C LYS A 125 -16.17 5.95 0.06
N PRO A 126 -16.16 6.65 1.21
CA PRO A 126 -15.58 6.10 2.43
C PRO A 126 -16.45 4.97 2.97
N TYR A 127 -15.84 4.06 3.72
CA TYR A 127 -16.58 3.10 4.52
C TYR A 127 -16.92 3.68 5.89
N ILE A 128 -18.17 3.54 6.32
CA ILE A 128 -18.70 4.18 7.53
C ILE A 128 -19.28 3.15 8.48
N VAL A 129 -18.78 3.13 9.72
CA VAL A 129 -19.39 2.41 10.84
C VAL A 129 -20.04 3.42 11.76
N LYS A 130 -21.38 3.45 11.80
CA LYS A 130 -22.13 4.47 12.56
C LYS A 130 -22.03 4.31 14.08
N ASN A 131 -21.89 3.08 14.57
CA ASN A 131 -21.78 2.79 16.00
C ASN A 131 -20.72 1.71 16.23
N PHE A 132 -19.57 2.16 16.71
CA PHE A 132 -18.41 1.36 17.08
C PHE A 132 -17.98 1.81 18.48
N ASN A 133 -18.43 1.10 19.51
CA ASN A 133 -18.26 1.49 20.91
C ASN A 133 -18.78 2.93 21.20
N ASN A 134 -20.01 3.25 20.77
CA ASN A 134 -20.65 4.58 20.88
C ASN A 134 -19.93 5.70 20.13
N SER A 135 -19.11 5.36 19.14
CA SER A 135 -18.44 6.30 18.23
C SER A 135 -18.73 5.95 16.79
N SER A 136 -18.66 6.94 15.90
CA SER A 136 -18.71 6.73 14.46
C SER A 136 -17.29 6.69 13.88
N VAL A 137 -17.02 5.72 12.99
CA VAL A 137 -15.73 5.53 12.33
C VAL A 137 -15.90 5.69 10.82
N CYS A 138 -15.06 6.52 10.21
CA CYS A 138 -14.97 6.74 8.78
C CYS A 138 -13.60 6.27 8.28
N ILE A 139 -13.58 5.46 7.22
CA ILE A 139 -12.36 4.93 6.62
C ILE A 139 -12.29 5.42 5.17
N ILE A 140 -11.22 6.16 4.86
CA ILE A 140 -10.89 6.64 3.52
C ILE A 140 -9.70 5.83 3.03
N ASN A 141 -9.78 5.24 1.83
CA ASN A 141 -8.68 4.48 1.25
C ASN A 141 -8.25 5.06 -0.10
N ILE A 142 -6.97 5.41 -0.21
CA ILE A 142 -6.38 6.07 -1.38
C ILE A 142 -5.11 5.36 -1.83
N ALA A 143 -4.72 5.52 -3.09
CA ALA A 143 -3.49 4.95 -3.66
C ALA A 143 -2.69 5.98 -4.47
N GLU A 144 -1.36 5.94 -4.40
CA GLU A 144 -0.51 6.75 -5.29
C GLU A 144 -0.84 6.50 -6.76
N ASN A 145 -0.68 7.55 -7.58
CA ASN A 145 -1.12 7.54 -8.97
C ASN A 145 -0.24 6.64 -9.85
N GLU A 146 -0.67 5.40 -9.97
CA GLU A 146 -0.17 4.40 -10.93
C GLU A 146 -1.20 4.09 -12.01
N PHE A 147 -1.01 3.01 -12.77
CA PHE A 147 -1.89 2.56 -13.85
C PHE A 147 -3.29 2.10 -13.38
N SER A 148 -3.57 2.16 -12.08
CA SER A 148 -4.82 1.67 -11.48
C SER A 148 -5.77 2.74 -10.96
N THR A 149 -5.35 4.01 -10.88
CA THR A 149 -6.19 5.05 -10.30
C THR A 149 -7.23 5.57 -11.29
N THR A 150 -8.37 5.99 -10.75
CA THR A 150 -9.40 6.69 -11.51
C THR A 150 -8.84 7.99 -12.08
N GLN A 151 -9.15 8.26 -13.35
CA GLN A 151 -9.10 9.62 -13.88
C GLN A 151 -10.44 10.32 -13.55
N VAL A 152 -10.52 11.64 -13.78
CA VAL A 152 -11.72 12.47 -13.49
C VAL A 152 -13.02 11.85 -14.00
N PHE A 153 -12.97 11.10 -15.10
CA PHE A 153 -14.11 10.40 -15.71
C PHE A 153 -13.88 8.88 -15.86
N GLY A 154 -13.30 8.24 -14.85
CA GLY A 154 -12.89 6.83 -14.93
C GLY A 154 -13.36 5.94 -13.78
N TYR A 155 -13.14 4.64 -13.98
CA TYR A 155 -13.19 3.60 -12.95
C TYR A 155 -11.77 3.32 -12.43
N GLY A 156 -11.64 2.68 -11.26
CA GLY A 156 -10.33 2.37 -10.68
C GLY A 156 -10.23 2.63 -9.18
N ALA A 157 -8.99 2.71 -8.70
CA ALA A 157 -8.65 3.10 -7.35
C ALA A 157 -8.92 4.60 -7.09
N HIS A 158 -9.21 4.97 -5.85
CA HIS A 158 -9.28 6.36 -5.39
C HIS A 158 -7.86 6.96 -5.40
N PRO A 159 -7.58 7.98 -6.23
CA PRO A 159 -6.25 8.53 -6.35
C PRO A 159 -5.81 9.28 -5.10
N PHE A 160 -4.52 9.20 -4.84
CA PHE A 160 -3.81 10.12 -3.97
C PHE A 160 -3.78 11.50 -4.65
N ASP A 161 -4.51 12.43 -4.07
CA ASP A 161 -4.55 13.83 -4.42
C ASP A 161 -4.58 14.62 -3.11
N LEU A 162 -3.45 15.23 -2.76
CA LEU A 162 -3.29 15.89 -1.47
C LEU A 162 -4.38 16.93 -1.19
N ILE A 163 -4.85 17.63 -2.22
CA ILE A 163 -5.85 18.70 -2.07
C ILE A 163 -7.24 18.08 -1.88
N ASN A 164 -7.66 17.23 -2.82
CA ASN A 164 -8.99 16.62 -2.78
C ASN A 164 -9.16 15.71 -1.56
N ASN A 165 -8.16 14.89 -1.23
CA ASN A 165 -8.21 14.03 -0.06
C ASN A 165 -8.24 14.84 1.25
N SER A 166 -7.56 15.99 1.31
CA SER A 166 -7.64 16.86 2.50
C SER A 166 -9.05 17.41 2.71
N TYR A 167 -9.73 17.86 1.64
CA TYR A 167 -11.14 18.27 1.77
C TYR A 167 -12.05 17.12 2.19
N GLU A 168 -11.83 15.91 1.67
CA GLU A 168 -12.57 14.71 2.08
C GLU A 168 -12.37 14.39 3.57
N ILE A 169 -11.14 14.50 4.08
CA ILE A 169 -10.83 14.28 5.50
C ILE A 169 -11.47 15.35 6.38
N ILE A 170 -11.37 16.64 6.01
CA ILE A 170 -12.01 17.74 6.74
C ILE A 170 -13.53 17.50 6.84
N ASP A 171 -14.16 17.13 5.72
CA ASP A 171 -15.61 16.90 5.70
C ASP A 171 -16.03 15.63 6.44
N ALA A 172 -15.20 14.59 6.42
CA ALA A 172 -15.40 13.40 7.23
C ALA A 172 -15.31 13.74 8.72
N LYS A 173 -14.30 14.53 9.13
CA LYS A 173 -14.09 14.88 10.55
C LYS A 173 -15.22 15.72 11.14
N LYS A 174 -15.92 16.50 10.33
CA LYS A 174 -17.14 17.22 10.75
C LYS A 174 -18.33 16.29 11.04
N LYS A 175 -18.36 15.10 10.43
CA LYS A 175 -19.50 14.19 10.42
C LYS A 175 -19.30 12.95 11.30
N TYR A 176 -18.06 12.56 11.53
CA TYR A 176 -17.70 11.31 12.19
C TYR A 176 -16.69 11.57 13.31
N ASP A 177 -16.78 10.76 14.36
CA ASP A 177 -15.94 10.91 15.55
C ASP A 177 -14.47 10.56 15.24
N ILE A 178 -14.27 9.52 14.45
CA ILE A 178 -12.97 8.95 14.13
C ILE A 178 -12.82 8.83 12.61
N VAL A 179 -11.72 9.37 12.07
CA VAL A 179 -11.36 9.30 10.66
C VAL A 179 -10.02 8.58 10.50
N ILE A 180 -10.04 7.44 9.81
CA ILE A 180 -8.84 6.65 9.49
C ILE A 180 -8.56 6.77 8.00
N VAL A 181 -7.33 7.11 7.64
CA VAL A 181 -6.89 7.17 6.24
C VAL A 181 -5.93 6.02 5.97
N ILE A 182 -6.27 5.17 5.00
CA ILE A 182 -5.43 4.06 4.55
C ILE A 182 -4.82 4.41 3.20
N VAL A 183 -3.49 4.48 3.11
CA VAL A 183 -2.75 4.95 1.93
C VAL A 183 -1.91 3.83 1.32
N HIS A 184 -2.20 3.43 0.10
CA HIS A 184 -1.34 2.53 -0.65
C HIS A 184 -0.32 3.34 -1.46
N GLY A 185 0.87 3.52 -0.90
CA GLY A 185 1.93 4.33 -1.52
C GLY A 185 3.23 4.30 -0.73
N GLY A 186 4.26 4.93 -1.28
CA GLY A 186 5.62 4.89 -0.73
C GLY A 186 6.59 4.21 -1.70
N ARG A 187 7.79 3.88 -1.22
CA ARG A 187 8.81 3.24 -2.06
C ARG A 187 8.92 1.76 -1.73
N GLU A 188 8.65 0.92 -2.73
CA GLU A 188 8.91 -0.52 -2.67
C GLU A 188 10.31 -0.80 -2.10
N HIS A 189 10.34 -1.68 -1.09
CA HIS A 189 11.53 -2.18 -0.41
C HIS A 189 12.37 -1.13 0.34
N TYR A 190 11.84 0.08 0.52
CA TYR A 190 12.47 1.10 1.36
C TYR A 190 11.74 1.17 2.71
N PRO A 191 12.38 0.80 3.83
CA PRO A 191 11.70 0.65 5.13
C PRO A 191 11.51 1.99 5.88
N LEU A 192 11.62 3.13 5.20
CA LEU A 192 11.41 4.48 5.73
C LEU A 192 10.56 5.27 4.74
N PRO A 193 9.80 6.30 5.16
CA PRO A 193 9.13 7.18 4.23
C PRO A 193 10.13 8.12 3.54
N SER A 194 9.79 8.57 2.33
CA SER A 194 10.47 9.77 1.79
C SER A 194 10.04 11.00 2.59
N PRO A 195 10.85 12.06 2.67
CA PRO A 195 10.45 13.31 3.33
C PRO A 195 9.16 13.92 2.76
N LYS A 196 8.90 13.77 1.45
CA LYS A 196 7.67 14.25 0.80
C LYS A 196 6.46 13.42 1.22
N PHE A 197 6.61 12.10 1.31
CA PHE A 197 5.54 11.18 1.72
C PHE A 197 5.18 11.39 3.20
N GLN A 198 6.18 11.49 4.10
CA GLN A 198 5.97 11.88 5.50
C GLN A 198 5.19 13.19 5.61
N LYS A 199 5.65 14.23 4.89
CA LYS A 199 5.00 15.55 4.94
C LYS A 199 3.52 15.46 4.55
N ALA A 200 3.19 14.65 3.54
CA ALA A 200 1.81 14.50 3.10
C ALA A 200 0.94 13.73 4.11
N LEU A 201 1.44 12.63 4.69
CA LEU A 201 0.66 11.89 5.70
C LEU A 201 0.47 12.69 6.99
N ARG A 202 1.48 13.47 7.41
CA ARG A 202 1.33 14.46 8.50
C ARG A 202 0.26 15.49 8.16
N PHE A 203 0.21 15.98 6.92
CA PHE A 203 -0.82 16.92 6.48
C PHE A 203 -2.24 16.33 6.57
N PHE A 204 -2.45 15.04 6.30
CA PHE A 204 -3.74 14.40 6.53
C PHE A 204 -4.17 14.41 8.01
N VAL A 205 -3.23 14.20 8.94
CA VAL A 205 -3.50 14.38 10.37
C VAL A 205 -3.87 15.83 10.70
N GLU A 206 -3.17 16.82 10.13
CA GLU A 206 -3.51 18.24 10.34
C GLU A 206 -4.92 18.60 9.85
N ASN A 207 -5.45 17.86 8.87
CA ASN A 207 -6.79 18.05 8.30
C ASN A 207 -7.88 17.23 9.00
N GLY A 208 -7.53 16.43 10.02
CA GLY A 208 -8.50 15.75 10.89
C GLY A 208 -8.46 14.22 10.86
N ALA A 209 -7.47 13.59 10.22
CA ALA A 209 -7.28 12.15 10.33
C ALA A 209 -6.78 11.79 11.74
N ASP A 210 -7.48 10.89 12.43
CA ASP A 210 -7.11 10.38 13.76
C ASP A 210 -6.09 9.24 13.69
N ALA A 211 -5.96 8.59 12.53
CA ALA A 211 -4.88 7.66 12.23
C ALA A 211 -4.61 7.60 10.72
N VAL A 212 -3.35 7.42 10.35
CA VAL A 212 -2.95 7.20 8.95
C VAL A 212 -2.13 5.92 8.85
N ILE A 213 -2.57 4.97 8.01
CA ILE A 213 -1.96 3.66 7.86
C ILE A 213 -1.55 3.45 6.41
N ALA A 214 -0.27 3.20 6.14
CA ALA A 214 0.22 2.98 4.79
C ALA A 214 0.56 1.52 4.46
N HIS A 215 0.58 1.22 3.17
CA HIS A 215 0.85 -0.09 2.54
C HIS A 215 1.89 0.04 1.41
N HIS A 216 1.89 -0.87 0.43
CA HIS A 216 2.64 -0.82 -0.84
C HIS A 216 4.14 -1.13 -0.78
N SER A 217 4.87 -0.68 0.24
CA SER A 217 6.33 -0.82 0.20
C SER A 217 6.82 -2.27 0.29
N HIS A 218 5.94 -3.26 0.51
CA HIS A 218 6.25 -4.68 0.69
C HIS A 218 7.29 -4.98 1.79
N CYS A 219 7.55 -4.03 2.67
CA CYS A 219 8.33 -4.18 3.88
C CYS A 219 7.74 -3.28 4.97
N TYR A 220 7.62 -3.77 6.20
CA TYR A 220 7.16 -2.88 7.27
C TYR A 220 8.11 -1.68 7.44
N SER A 221 7.52 -0.51 7.64
CA SER A 221 8.25 0.71 7.97
C SER A 221 8.07 1.05 9.45
N GLY A 222 8.67 2.15 9.89
CA GLY A 222 8.43 2.71 11.21
C GLY A 222 7.08 3.43 11.29
N TYR A 223 6.82 3.94 12.49
CA TYR A 223 5.66 4.77 12.79
C TYR A 223 6.12 6.05 13.50
N GLU A 224 5.23 7.02 13.61
CA GLU A 224 5.38 8.17 14.51
C GLU A 224 4.03 8.53 15.14
N ILE A 225 4.07 9.26 16.25
CA ILE A 225 2.89 9.91 16.82
C ILE A 225 2.99 11.40 16.50
N TYR A 226 2.17 11.87 15.56
CA TYR A 226 2.14 13.26 15.13
C TYR A 226 0.84 13.90 15.58
N LYS A 227 0.90 14.95 16.41
CA LYS A 227 -0.27 15.62 17.02
C LYS A 227 -1.28 14.61 17.59
N ASP A 228 -0.80 13.73 18.47
CA ASP A 228 -1.55 12.65 19.13
C ASP A 228 -2.14 11.56 18.21
N SER A 229 -1.88 11.61 16.90
CA SER A 229 -2.39 10.64 15.93
C SER A 229 -1.27 9.72 15.43
N PRO A 230 -1.45 8.39 15.43
CA PRO A 230 -0.47 7.47 14.88
C PRO A 230 -0.43 7.52 13.36
N ILE A 231 0.78 7.55 12.81
CA ILE A 231 1.06 7.39 11.39
C ILE A 231 1.97 6.17 11.21
N PHE A 232 1.50 5.16 10.50
CA PHE A 232 2.28 3.97 10.12
C PHE A 232 2.66 4.06 8.65
N TYR A 233 3.97 4.03 8.35
CA TYR A 233 4.46 4.31 6.99
C TYR A 233 4.50 3.10 6.06
N SER A 234 4.35 1.89 6.59
CA SER A 234 4.00 0.68 5.85
C SER A 234 3.79 -0.45 6.83
N LEU A 235 2.74 -1.25 6.63
CA LEU A 235 2.53 -2.49 7.37
C LEU A 235 3.32 -3.68 6.79
N GLY A 236 3.87 -3.55 5.59
CA GLY A 236 4.48 -4.64 4.84
C GLY A 236 3.45 -5.64 4.32
N ASN A 237 3.92 -6.82 3.90
CA ASN A 237 3.05 -7.89 3.40
C ASN A 237 2.37 -8.61 4.57
N PHE A 238 1.06 -8.86 4.47
CA PHE A 238 0.33 -9.75 5.38
C PHE A 238 0.33 -11.18 4.88
N HIS A 239 -0.11 -11.39 3.64
CA HIS A 239 -0.03 -12.69 3.01
C HIS A 239 0.26 -12.47 1.54
N PHE A 240 1.53 -12.56 1.16
CA PHE A 240 1.98 -12.32 -0.20
C PHE A 240 2.97 -13.41 -0.60
N ASN A 241 2.42 -14.51 -1.10
CA ASN A 241 3.19 -15.67 -1.50
C ASN A 241 3.57 -15.57 -2.98
N ASN A 242 4.53 -14.72 -3.32
CA ASN A 242 5.17 -14.81 -4.63
C ASN A 242 6.61 -14.29 -4.67
N ILE A 243 7.39 -15.09 -5.40
CA ILE A 243 8.74 -15.05 -5.96
C ILE A 243 9.42 -13.67 -5.98
N VAL A 244 10.05 -13.31 -4.87
CA VAL A 244 11.18 -12.39 -4.91
C VAL A 244 12.42 -13.07 -4.37
N ASP A 245 13.58 -12.70 -4.92
CA ASP A 245 14.87 -13.14 -4.41
C ASP A 245 15.01 -12.66 -2.95
N LYS A 246 14.90 -13.60 -2.01
CA LYS A 246 14.97 -13.33 -0.57
C LYS A 246 16.30 -12.69 -0.17
N SER A 247 17.37 -12.92 -0.94
CA SER A 247 18.66 -12.25 -0.73
C SER A 247 18.61 -10.77 -1.07
N ARG A 248 17.72 -10.38 -1.99
CA ARG A 248 17.55 -9.00 -2.44
C ARG A 248 16.56 -8.21 -1.59
N PHE A 249 15.56 -8.88 -0.98
CA PHE A 249 14.49 -8.22 -0.23
C PHE A 249 14.25 -8.89 1.13
N PRO A 250 15.13 -8.66 2.11
CA PRO A 250 15.12 -9.40 3.38
C PRO A 250 13.88 -9.14 4.25
N LEU A 251 13.14 -8.06 4.01
CA LEU A 251 11.95 -7.69 4.77
C LEU A 251 10.63 -8.16 4.12
N TRP A 252 10.66 -8.82 2.96
CA TRP A 252 9.44 -9.23 2.23
C TRP A 252 8.47 -10.10 3.05
N ASN A 253 9.05 -10.97 3.87
CA ASN A 253 8.33 -11.94 4.70
C ASN A 253 8.10 -11.42 6.13
N SER A 254 8.43 -10.16 6.43
CA SER A 254 8.25 -9.54 7.73
C SER A 254 7.21 -8.43 7.62
N GLY A 255 6.21 -8.46 8.49
CA GLY A 255 5.14 -7.48 8.49
C GLY A 255 4.69 -7.13 9.89
N ILE A 256 3.84 -6.12 9.97
CA ILE A 256 3.16 -5.70 11.19
C ILE A 256 1.68 -5.56 10.90
N ALA A 257 0.84 -5.94 11.85
CA ALA A 257 -0.56 -5.57 11.87
C ALA A 257 -0.77 -4.54 12.98
N VAL A 258 -1.76 -3.67 12.81
CA VAL A 258 -2.12 -2.65 13.79
C VAL A 258 -3.51 -2.97 14.30
N GLU A 259 -3.62 -3.19 15.61
CA GLU A 259 -4.89 -3.23 16.31
C GLU A 259 -5.16 -1.84 16.88
N LEU A 260 -6.19 -1.17 16.38
CA LEU A 260 -6.69 0.09 16.91
C LEU A 260 -7.85 -0.18 17.87
N GLU A 261 -7.81 0.44 19.03
CA GLU A 261 -8.86 0.36 20.03
C GLU A 261 -9.51 1.73 20.21
N VAL A 262 -10.83 1.76 20.03
CA VAL A 262 -11.64 2.97 20.22
C VAL A 262 -12.06 3.07 21.68
N THR A 263 -11.51 4.04 22.40
CA THR A 263 -11.86 4.28 23.80
C THR A 263 -13.25 4.94 23.92
N THR A 264 -13.83 4.89 25.12
CA THR A 264 -15.09 5.61 25.43
C THR A 264 -14.93 7.14 25.34
N SER A 265 -13.71 7.66 25.44
CA SER A 265 -13.36 9.06 25.23
C SER A 265 -13.05 9.41 23.78
N LYS A 266 -13.39 8.51 22.83
CA LYS A 266 -13.20 8.69 21.38
C LYS A 266 -11.73 8.89 20.98
N LYS A 267 -10.80 8.35 21.76
CA LYS A 267 -9.37 8.32 21.42
C LYS A 267 -9.02 6.98 20.79
N LEU A 268 -8.01 6.98 19.94
CA LEU A 268 -7.42 5.77 19.38
C LEU A 268 -6.19 5.36 20.18
N LEU A 269 -6.26 4.18 20.78
CA LEU A 269 -5.08 3.46 21.24
C LEU A 269 -4.67 2.47 20.14
N PHE A 270 -3.39 2.10 20.09
CA PHE A 270 -2.95 1.09 19.13
C PHE A 270 -2.00 0.08 19.77
N ARG A 271 -2.00 -1.12 19.19
CA ARG A 271 -1.02 -2.17 19.46
C ARG A 271 -0.44 -2.68 18.14
N ILE A 272 0.87 -2.84 18.12
CA ILE A 272 1.60 -3.41 16.97
C ILE A 272 1.73 -4.92 17.18
N LEU A 273 1.37 -5.69 16.15
CA LEU A 273 1.43 -7.14 16.13
C LEU A 273 2.42 -7.57 15.03
N PRO A 274 3.72 -7.76 15.35
CA PRO A 274 4.71 -8.14 14.36
C PRO A 274 4.65 -9.64 14.03
N TYR A 275 4.91 -9.97 12.77
CA TYR A 275 4.84 -11.34 12.29
C TYR A 275 5.79 -11.65 11.14
N HIS A 276 5.94 -12.94 10.86
CA HIS A 276 6.43 -13.44 9.59
C HIS A 276 5.32 -14.08 8.78
N GLN A 277 5.31 -13.82 7.47
CA GLN A 277 4.40 -14.46 6.50
C GLN A 277 5.22 -15.31 5.53
N CYS A 278 4.70 -16.46 5.14
CA CYS A 278 5.31 -17.35 4.14
C CYS A 278 6.82 -17.67 4.37
N LYS A 279 7.24 -17.88 5.62
CA LYS A 279 8.66 -18.14 5.97
C LYS A 279 9.04 -19.58 5.62
N GLY A 280 10.15 -19.75 4.89
CA GLY A 280 10.57 -21.06 4.38
C GLY A 280 9.59 -21.60 3.34
N ASP A 281 9.09 -22.82 3.57
CA ASP A 281 8.07 -23.50 2.75
C ASP A 281 6.65 -23.38 3.33
N LYS A 282 6.50 -22.80 4.52
CA LYS A 282 5.19 -22.56 5.14
C LYS A 282 4.47 -21.42 4.43
N LEU A 283 3.15 -21.51 4.35
CA LEU A 283 2.27 -20.43 3.85
C LEU A 283 1.60 -19.64 4.97
N SER A 284 1.68 -20.15 6.20
CA SER A 284 1.07 -19.56 7.38
C SER A 284 1.72 -18.24 7.81
N ILE A 285 0.99 -17.51 8.64
CA ILE A 285 1.47 -16.30 9.32
C ILE A 285 1.75 -16.65 10.79
N GLU A 286 2.95 -16.29 11.26
CA GLU A 286 3.43 -16.61 12.60
C GLU A 286 3.81 -15.32 13.34
N LEU A 287 3.27 -15.11 14.54
CA LEU A 287 3.64 -13.96 15.38
C LEU A 287 5.10 -14.07 15.82
N LEU A 288 5.81 -12.94 15.87
CA LEU A 288 7.17 -12.90 16.43
C LEU A 288 7.11 -13.19 17.94
N LYS A 289 8.08 -13.97 18.43
CA LYS A 289 8.22 -14.39 19.83
C LYS A 289 9.66 -14.18 20.30
N ASN A 290 9.85 -14.05 21.61
CA ASN A 290 11.17 -14.06 22.26
C ASN A 290 12.20 -13.08 21.64
N GLN A 291 13.37 -13.58 21.22
CA GLN A 291 14.48 -12.76 20.71
C GLN A 291 14.14 -12.04 19.40
N ASP A 292 13.34 -12.66 18.52
CA ASP A 292 12.89 -12.04 17.27
C ASP A 292 12.00 -10.83 17.57
N LEU A 293 11.13 -10.97 18.58
CA LEU A 293 10.27 -9.87 19.05
C LEU A 293 11.08 -8.72 19.64
N ASN A 294 12.10 -9.02 20.45
CA ASN A 294 12.99 -7.99 21.01
C ASN A 294 13.78 -7.25 19.92
N SER A 295 14.25 -7.98 18.91
CA SER A 295 15.00 -7.42 17.78
C SER A 295 14.09 -6.52 16.93
N PHE A 296 12.84 -6.94 16.71
CA PHE A 296 11.83 -6.13 16.05
C PHE A 296 11.56 -4.82 16.79
N TYR A 297 11.33 -4.85 18.11
CA TYR A 297 11.07 -3.61 18.86
C TYR A 297 12.25 -2.64 18.86
N LYS A 298 13.48 -3.16 18.80
CA LYS A 298 14.68 -2.34 18.67
C LYS A 298 14.76 -1.67 17.30
N ASP A 299 14.45 -2.41 16.24
CA ASP A 299 14.45 -1.92 14.86
C ASP A 299 13.33 -0.89 14.62
N ILE A 300 12.10 -1.15 15.06
CA ILE A 300 10.99 -0.23 14.84
C ILE A 300 11.16 1.08 15.62
N GLU A 301 11.76 1.02 16.82
CA GLU A 301 12.10 2.23 17.58
C GLU A 301 13.21 3.04 16.90
N GLN A 302 14.22 2.37 16.35
CA GLN A 302 15.24 3.06 15.55
C GLN A 302 14.62 3.77 14.34
N LYS A 303 13.71 3.11 13.63
CA LYS A 303 12.98 3.72 12.50
C LYS A 303 12.15 4.91 12.95
N ARG A 304 11.44 4.79 14.08
CA ARG A 304 10.68 5.90 14.68
C ARG A 304 11.57 7.12 14.96
N VAL A 305 12.72 6.93 15.61
CA VAL A 305 13.68 8.02 15.88
C VAL A 305 14.14 8.71 14.59
N ILE A 306 14.44 7.93 13.54
CA ILE A 306 14.81 8.48 12.24
C ILE A 306 13.67 9.27 11.61
N ILE A 307 12.44 8.74 11.66
CA ILE A 307 11.24 9.36 11.08
C ILE A 307 10.91 10.68 11.79
N GLU A 308 10.96 10.72 13.11
CA GLU A 308 10.63 11.92 13.89
C GLU A 308 11.68 13.03 13.69
N ASN A 309 12.94 12.68 13.43
CA ASN A 309 14.03 13.62 13.20
C ASN A 309 14.24 13.93 11.69
N LYS A 310 13.91 15.18 11.30
CA LYS A 310 14.00 15.65 9.92
C LYS A 310 15.39 15.50 9.28
N GLU A 311 16.47 15.71 10.03
CA GLU A 311 17.84 15.62 9.53
C GLU A 311 18.26 14.16 9.30
N LEU A 312 17.92 13.28 10.26
CA LEU A 312 18.16 11.84 10.12
C LEU A 312 17.38 11.26 8.94
N LEU A 313 16.09 11.61 8.81
CA LEU A 313 15.28 11.15 7.70
C LEU A 313 15.84 11.62 6.35
N PHE A 314 16.26 12.88 6.25
CA PHE A 314 16.85 13.41 5.02
C PHE A 314 18.19 12.73 4.69
N SER A 315 18.99 12.41 5.71
CA SER A 315 20.25 11.67 5.55
C SER A 315 20.00 10.25 5.02
N GLU A 316 19.07 9.50 5.63
CA GLU A 316 18.70 8.15 5.16
C GLU A 316 18.08 8.17 3.75
N TRP A 317 17.28 9.19 3.45
CA TRP A 317 16.75 9.39 2.10
C TRP A 317 17.85 9.64 1.08
N THR A 318 18.87 10.44 1.43
CA THR A 318 20.01 10.71 0.56
C THR A 318 20.81 9.43 0.26
N LYS A 319 21.03 8.59 1.29
CA LYS A 319 21.67 7.27 1.12
C LYS A 319 20.87 6.37 0.17
N TYR A 320 19.54 6.33 0.32
CA TYR A 320 18.67 5.59 -0.58
C TYR A 320 18.75 6.10 -2.03
N ILE A 321 18.72 7.43 -2.24
CA ILE A 321 18.90 8.01 -3.56
C ILE A 321 20.27 7.65 -4.16
N ASP A 322 21.34 7.65 -3.36
CA ASP A 322 22.67 7.27 -3.86
C ASP A 322 22.75 5.81 -4.30
N PHE A 323 22.01 4.92 -3.63
CA PHE A 323 21.86 3.53 -4.01
C PHE A 323 21.04 3.37 -5.31
N GLU A 324 19.89 4.04 -5.41
CA GLU A 324 18.94 3.88 -6.52
C GLU A 324 19.24 4.70 -7.77
N LYS A 325 19.96 5.84 -7.64
CA LYS A 325 20.11 6.83 -8.73
C LYS A 325 20.59 6.22 -10.04
N ARG A 326 21.46 5.20 -9.99
CA ARG A 326 21.96 4.53 -11.20
C ARG A 326 20.84 3.80 -11.93
N HIS A 327 19.98 3.09 -11.21
CA HIS A 327 18.84 2.41 -11.80
C HIS A 327 17.90 3.40 -12.49
N TYR A 328 17.49 4.46 -11.78
CA TYR A 328 16.58 5.47 -12.31
C TYR A 328 17.16 6.23 -13.52
N ILE A 329 18.41 6.68 -13.43
CA ILE A 329 19.07 7.38 -14.54
C ILE A 329 19.20 6.45 -15.75
N THR A 330 19.64 5.20 -15.58
CA THR A 330 19.72 4.30 -16.76
C THR A 330 18.37 4.00 -17.38
N SER A 331 17.30 3.92 -16.59
CA SER A 331 15.93 3.75 -17.11
C SER A 331 15.46 4.92 -17.96
N LEU A 332 15.87 6.15 -17.63
CA LEU A 332 15.52 7.34 -18.42
C LEU A 332 16.38 7.48 -19.69
N PHE A 333 17.68 7.20 -19.59
CA PHE A 333 18.65 7.61 -20.61
C PHE A 333 19.14 6.49 -21.52
N VAL A 334 19.05 5.23 -21.09
CA VAL A 334 19.68 4.11 -21.79
C VAL A 334 18.61 3.18 -22.36
N ARG A 335 18.24 3.41 -23.62
CA ARG A 335 17.21 2.61 -24.33
C ARG A 335 17.66 1.19 -24.64
N ASN A 336 18.95 0.97 -24.90
CA ASN A 336 19.47 -0.37 -25.23
C ASN A 336 19.62 -1.24 -23.96
N LYS A 337 18.92 -2.39 -23.92
CA LYS A 337 18.90 -3.30 -22.75
C LYS A 337 20.27 -3.83 -22.33
N TRP A 338 21.16 -4.10 -23.29
CA TRP A 338 22.50 -4.61 -23.01
C TRP A 338 23.39 -3.52 -22.44
N LEU A 339 23.33 -2.33 -23.04
CA LEU A 339 24.04 -1.17 -22.57
C LEU A 339 23.59 -0.79 -21.14
N LYS A 340 22.27 -0.81 -20.88
CA LYS A 340 21.69 -0.61 -19.56
C LYS A 340 22.28 -1.60 -18.54
N LYS A 341 22.41 -2.88 -18.90
CA LYS A 341 23.03 -3.91 -18.05
C LYS A 341 24.51 -3.63 -17.75
N LEU A 342 25.29 -3.19 -18.75
CA LEU A 342 26.70 -2.84 -18.58
C LEU A 342 26.87 -1.61 -17.66
N VAL A 343 26.06 -0.57 -17.86
CA VAL A 343 26.08 0.63 -17.02
C VAL A 343 25.66 0.29 -15.59
N ASN A 344 24.63 -0.52 -15.40
CA ASN A 344 24.19 -0.97 -14.06
C ASN A 344 25.25 -1.83 -13.35
N ARG A 345 26.06 -2.59 -14.10
CA ARG A 345 27.22 -3.34 -13.58
C ARG A 345 28.47 -2.51 -13.34
N LYS A 346 28.40 -1.18 -13.49
CA LYS A 346 29.53 -0.24 -13.36
C LYS A 346 30.66 -0.47 -14.38
N LEU A 347 30.40 -1.19 -15.48
CA LEU A 347 31.38 -1.41 -16.55
C LEU A 347 31.50 -0.21 -17.50
N ILE A 348 30.45 0.62 -17.57
CA ILE A 348 30.47 1.88 -18.30
C ILE A 348 30.07 3.00 -17.33
N PRO A 349 30.86 4.08 -17.25
CA PRO A 349 30.53 5.24 -16.44
C PRO A 349 29.18 5.84 -16.83
N LEU A 350 28.31 6.04 -15.84
CA LEU A 350 26.96 6.58 -16.07
C LEU A 350 27.04 7.94 -16.78
N HIS A 351 28.02 8.79 -16.46
CA HIS A 351 28.07 10.21 -16.86
C HIS A 351 28.14 10.43 -18.37
N TYR A 352 28.55 9.41 -19.14
CA TYR A 352 28.52 9.45 -20.60
C TYR A 352 27.10 9.59 -21.18
N PHE A 353 26.07 9.19 -20.43
CA PHE A 353 24.68 9.22 -20.89
C PHE A 353 23.86 10.43 -20.40
N TYR A 354 24.42 11.28 -19.53
CA TYR A 354 23.67 12.38 -18.92
C TYR A 354 24.60 13.55 -18.51
N ASN A 355 24.92 14.44 -19.47
CA ASN A 355 25.76 15.61 -19.23
C ASN A 355 25.05 16.70 -18.39
N LYS A 356 25.82 17.65 -17.84
CA LYS A 356 25.30 18.70 -16.93
C LYS A 356 24.16 19.53 -17.57
N THR A 357 24.33 19.95 -18.82
CA THR A 357 23.35 20.80 -19.52
C THR A 357 22.02 20.09 -19.69
N TYR A 358 22.04 18.84 -20.16
CA TYR A 358 20.84 18.05 -20.35
C TYR A 358 20.13 17.77 -19.01
N ARG A 359 20.90 17.48 -17.94
CA ARG A 359 20.33 17.28 -16.60
C ARG A 359 19.59 18.50 -16.09
N ILE A 360 20.17 19.69 -16.24
CA ILE A 360 19.54 20.93 -15.77
C ILE A 360 18.25 21.18 -16.54
N ASN A 361 18.25 20.97 -17.86
CA ASN A 361 17.04 21.09 -18.68
C ASN A 361 15.95 20.10 -18.23
N LEU A 362 16.29 18.81 -18.07
CA LEU A 362 15.34 17.79 -17.64
C LEU A 362 14.78 18.07 -16.24
N ILE A 363 15.63 18.51 -15.30
CA ILE A 363 15.19 18.95 -13.98
C ILE A 363 14.19 20.09 -14.11
N ASN A 364 14.43 21.07 -14.99
CA ASN A 364 13.50 22.18 -15.19
C ASN A 364 12.16 21.72 -15.78
N LEU A 365 12.18 20.79 -16.73
CA LEU A 365 10.97 20.21 -17.34
C LEU A 365 10.12 19.43 -16.32
N ILE A 366 10.76 18.77 -15.35
CA ILE A 366 10.06 17.96 -14.35
C ILE A 366 9.68 18.77 -13.10
N ARG A 367 10.51 19.73 -12.68
CA ARG A 367 10.32 20.48 -11.42
C ARG A 367 9.27 21.57 -11.55
N CYS A 368 9.19 22.23 -12.70
CA CYS A 368 8.23 23.30 -12.93
C CYS A 368 6.88 22.68 -13.27
N GLU A 369 5.85 23.02 -12.49
CA GLU A 369 4.51 22.44 -12.58
C GLU A 369 3.93 22.56 -13.99
N ALA A 370 4.06 23.74 -14.61
CA ALA A 370 3.58 23.98 -15.97
C ALA A 370 4.32 23.13 -17.03
N HIS A 371 5.63 22.94 -16.89
CA HIS A 371 6.39 22.09 -17.81
C HIS A 371 6.10 20.59 -17.56
N GLU A 372 5.92 20.19 -16.31
CA GLU A 372 5.60 18.81 -15.94
C GLU A 372 4.24 18.41 -16.52
N GLU A 373 3.23 19.28 -16.40
CA GLU A 373 1.90 19.07 -16.96
C GLU A 373 1.95 18.87 -18.48
N ILE A 374 2.60 19.79 -19.21
CA ILE A 374 2.78 19.68 -20.66
C ILE A 374 3.53 18.40 -21.02
N LEU A 375 4.61 18.07 -20.30
CA LEU A 375 5.40 16.86 -20.55
C LEU A 375 4.56 15.60 -20.37
N MET A 376 3.82 15.49 -19.27
CA MET A 376 2.98 14.34 -18.96
C MET A 376 1.84 14.17 -19.97
N ASP A 377 1.17 15.26 -20.34
CA ASP A 377 0.09 15.22 -21.33
C ASP A 377 0.60 14.89 -22.73
N SER A 378 1.79 15.38 -23.10
CA SER A 378 2.45 15.01 -24.35
C SER A 378 2.77 13.52 -24.40
N LEU A 379 3.26 12.93 -23.30
CA LEU A 379 3.56 11.50 -23.21
C LEU A 379 2.31 10.61 -23.26
N LYS A 380 1.19 11.07 -22.70
CA LYS A 380 -0.11 10.36 -22.73
C LYS A 380 -0.80 10.41 -24.08
N ARG A 381 -0.59 11.48 -24.86
CA ARG A 381 -1.31 11.75 -26.11
C ARG A 381 -0.80 10.99 -27.33
N SER A 382 0.20 10.11 -27.17
CA SER A 382 0.96 9.44 -28.23
C SER A 382 0.28 9.52 -29.61
N ASP A 383 0.87 10.30 -30.52
CA ASP A 383 0.57 10.20 -31.94
C ASP A 383 0.54 8.71 -32.29
N LYS A 384 -0.50 8.26 -33.00
CA LYS A 384 -0.59 6.88 -33.46
C LYS A 384 0.72 6.53 -34.19
N ILE A 385 1.59 5.74 -33.56
CA ILE A 385 2.75 5.10 -34.19
C ILE A 385 2.36 3.67 -34.52
#